data_AF-A0A9P7K2X3-F1
#
_entry.id   AF-A0A9P7K2X3-F1
#
_cell.length_a   1.000
_cell.length_b   1.000
_cell.length_c   1.000
_cell.angle_alpha   90.00
_cell.angle_beta   90.00
_cell.angle_gamma   90.00
#
_symmetry.space_group_name_H-M   'P 1'
#
loop_
_entity.id
_entity.type
_entity.pdbx_description
1 polymer ?
#
loop_
_entity_poly.entity_id
_entity_poly.type
_entity_poly.pdbx_seq_one_letter_code
_entity_poly.pdbx_strand_id
1 'polypeptide(L)'
;MNHSIFRLPSLSTIQPYCRQHQLKPCLGSIKITDVLDNIDTLFGPCPELNGTQYTGQVITDEELGIPKKRSGHTLSFDELATERRIDYLPLSDEMGGFCLEHVDGAVETVRIGEDIKAVELAVQAVKDGKVHIAHETSVGAISRLARNNYSAKPVFMASTCKKGTWRESLQNIQTVMEGWKCSEYGEQKNGPIFSVASDGDSTRHAALFMMCMHTEITSENPLFPFISGLLGLNRGVSYDNLTMDFDYKHLFKHGMVVKDVCINRDLLTLWLERLPGYNWSETSIHALLNPTDAQDVPRAVKLLLCIVELGSLDKNELDPSEAAEFEALCLLG
;
A
#
# COMPACT_ATOMS: atom_id res chain seq x y z
N MET A 1 -40.27 12.11 23.60
CA MET A 1 -38.81 12.20 23.77
C MET A 1 -38.28 10.78 23.86
N ASN A 2 -37.39 10.37 22.96
CA ASN A 2 -36.80 9.03 23.03
C ASN A 2 -35.89 8.96 24.27
N HIS A 3 -36.33 8.24 25.30
CA HIS A 3 -35.58 7.99 26.53
C HIS A 3 -34.48 6.95 26.29
N SER A 4 -33.56 7.22 25.37
CA SER A 4 -32.33 6.43 25.27
C SER A 4 -31.53 6.64 26.54
N ILE A 5 -31.19 5.55 27.24
CA ILE A 5 -30.37 5.54 28.45
C ILE A 5 -29.00 6.21 28.24
N PHE A 6 -28.54 6.28 26.99
CA PHE A 6 -27.21 6.79 26.64
C PHE A 6 -27.16 8.31 26.47
N ARG A 7 -28.31 9.01 26.37
CA ARG A 7 -28.40 10.48 26.16
C ARG A 7 -27.45 11.03 25.06
N LEU A 8 -27.21 10.24 24.02
CA LEU A 8 -26.34 10.66 22.92
C LEU A 8 -27.05 11.70 22.03
N PRO A 9 -26.31 12.71 21.50
CA PRO A 9 -26.86 13.65 20.53
C PRO A 9 -27.32 12.93 19.26
N SER A 10 -28.30 13.50 18.56
CA SER A 10 -28.75 12.95 17.28
C SER A 10 -27.66 13.09 16.21
N LEU A 11 -27.74 12.27 15.15
CA LEU A 11 -26.82 12.38 14.02
C LEU A 11 -26.83 13.80 13.42
N SER A 12 -28.00 14.42 13.30
CA SER A 12 -28.14 15.81 12.84
C SER A 12 -27.43 16.82 13.75
N THR A 13 -27.33 16.52 15.04
CA THR A 13 -26.57 17.34 15.98
C THR A 13 -25.07 17.06 15.86
N ILE A 14 -24.64 15.81 15.64
CA ILE A 14 -23.21 15.44 15.55
C ILE A 14 -22.61 15.87 14.21
N GLN A 15 -23.34 15.74 13.11
CA GLN A 15 -22.82 15.88 11.75
C GLN A 15 -22.13 17.23 11.49
N PRO A 16 -22.66 18.39 11.95
CA PRO A 16 -21.96 19.68 11.83
C PRO A 16 -20.64 19.78 12.61
N TYR A 17 -20.45 18.94 13.63
CA TYR A 17 -19.22 18.88 14.44
C TYR A 17 -18.29 17.72 14.03
N CYS A 18 -18.75 16.84 13.15
CA CYS A 18 -17.93 15.75 12.61
C CYS A 18 -16.93 16.35 11.62
N ARG A 19 -15.64 16.15 11.88
CA ARG A 19 -14.60 16.50 10.91
C ARG A 19 -14.71 15.56 9.72
N GLN A 20 -15.19 16.09 8.60
CA GLN A 20 -15.24 15.38 7.33
C GLN A 20 -14.23 16.02 6.39
N HIS A 21 -13.22 15.24 6.01
CA HIS A 21 -12.32 15.61 4.93
C HIS A 21 -13.01 15.30 3.60
N GLN A 22 -13.20 16.32 2.77
CA GLN A 22 -13.77 16.14 1.44
C GLN A 22 -12.64 15.83 0.47
N LEU A 23 -12.43 14.54 0.24
CA LEU A 23 -11.42 14.08 -0.70
C LEU A 23 -12.03 13.95 -2.10
N LYS A 24 -11.22 14.24 -3.12
CA LYS A 24 -11.57 14.15 -4.54
C LYS A 24 -11.01 12.86 -5.14
N PRO A 25 -11.85 11.95 -5.65
CA PRO A 25 -11.38 10.85 -6.47
C PRO A 25 -10.94 11.36 -7.85
N CYS A 26 -9.99 10.68 -8.48
CA CYS A 26 -9.65 10.92 -9.88
C CYS A 26 -10.74 10.32 -10.78
N LEU A 27 -11.37 11.15 -11.60
CA LEU A 27 -12.46 10.78 -12.49
C LEU A 27 -12.10 11.13 -13.94
N GLY A 28 -12.38 10.21 -14.86
CA GLY A 28 -12.08 10.40 -16.29
C GLY A 28 -10.59 10.19 -16.59
N SER A 29 -9.75 11.05 -16.04
CA SER A 29 -8.30 10.98 -16.17
C SER A 29 -7.63 11.27 -14.84
N ILE A 30 -6.36 10.89 -14.71
CA ILE A 30 -5.59 11.29 -13.52
C ILE A 30 -5.19 12.74 -13.69
N LYS A 31 -5.57 13.55 -12.71
CA LYS A 31 -5.20 14.96 -12.66
C LYS A 31 -4.37 15.18 -11.40
N ILE A 32 -3.20 15.78 -11.58
CA ILE A 32 -2.36 16.18 -10.45
C ILE A 32 -3.09 17.13 -9.50
N THR A 33 -4.04 17.92 -10.01
CA THR A 33 -4.88 18.82 -9.20
C THR A 33 -5.72 18.07 -8.17
N ASP A 34 -6.24 16.89 -8.49
CA ASP A 34 -7.04 16.11 -7.54
C ASP A 34 -6.17 15.61 -6.39
N VAL A 35 -4.93 15.21 -6.70
CA VAL A 35 -3.93 14.81 -5.70
C VAL A 35 -3.51 15.99 -4.83
N LEU A 36 -3.23 17.15 -5.44
CA LEU A 36 -2.89 18.38 -4.72
C LEU A 36 -3.99 18.79 -3.75
N ASP A 37 -5.25 18.80 -4.21
CA ASP A 37 -6.40 19.11 -3.35
C ASP A 37 -6.52 18.15 -2.16
N ASN A 38 -6.24 16.85 -2.38
CA ASN A 38 -6.26 15.86 -1.29
C ASN A 38 -5.08 16.02 -0.33
N ILE A 39 -3.88 16.33 -0.83
CA ILE A 39 -2.72 16.65 0.01
C ILE A 39 -3.05 17.86 0.87
N ASP A 40 -3.57 18.93 0.27
CA ASP A 40 -3.90 20.16 0.98
C ASP A 40 -5.01 19.92 2.02
N THR A 41 -6.00 19.09 1.71
CA THR A 41 -7.07 18.71 2.64
C THR A 41 -6.57 17.92 3.85
N LEU A 42 -5.54 17.09 3.70
CA LEU A 42 -5.07 16.16 4.75
C LEU A 42 -3.80 16.62 5.47
N PHE A 43 -3.00 17.46 4.84
CA PHE A 43 -1.72 17.96 5.36
C PHE A 43 -1.68 19.49 5.53
N GLY A 44 -2.62 20.20 4.91
CA GLY A 44 -2.80 21.63 5.09
C GLY A 44 -3.45 22.00 6.43
N PRO A 45 -3.61 23.31 6.69
CA PRO A 45 -4.32 23.79 7.86
C PRO A 45 -5.78 23.30 7.81
N CYS A 46 -6.24 22.69 8.90
CA CYS A 46 -7.65 22.32 9.02
C CYS A 46 -8.49 23.61 9.05
N PRO A 47 -9.47 23.79 8.14
CA PRO A 47 -10.39 24.91 8.22
C PRO A 47 -11.05 24.92 9.60
N GLU A 48 -11.16 26.10 10.22
CA GLU A 48 -11.91 26.24 11.46
C GLU A 48 -13.38 25.87 11.21
N LEU A 49 -13.87 24.82 11.88
CA LEU A 49 -15.29 24.47 11.84
C LEU A 49 -16.10 25.55 12.57
N ASN A 50 -16.77 26.42 11.80
CA ASN A 50 -17.82 27.34 12.26
C ASN A 50 -17.45 28.24 13.46
N GLY A 51 -16.23 28.78 13.53
CA GLY A 51 -15.82 29.72 14.57
C GLY A 51 -15.76 29.13 15.99
N THR A 52 -16.07 27.85 16.16
CA THR A 52 -15.76 27.09 17.37
C THR A 52 -14.41 26.45 17.15
N GLN A 53 -13.36 27.03 17.78
CA GLN A 53 -12.10 26.32 17.97
C GLN A 53 -12.44 24.97 18.60
N TYR A 54 -12.29 23.90 17.83
CA TYR A 54 -12.41 22.56 18.37
C TYR A 54 -11.23 22.37 19.32
N THR A 55 -11.47 22.51 20.62
CA THR A 55 -10.49 22.38 21.71
C THR A 55 -10.04 20.95 21.96
N GLY A 56 -10.42 20.00 21.10
CA GLY A 56 -9.68 18.75 20.95
C GLY A 56 -8.29 19.10 20.44
N GLN A 57 -7.42 19.53 21.35
CA GLN A 57 -5.98 19.67 21.15
C GLN A 57 -5.52 18.34 20.58
N VAL A 58 -5.36 18.29 19.27
CA VAL A 58 -4.36 17.41 18.69
C VAL A 58 -3.08 18.04 19.21
N ILE A 59 -2.57 17.51 20.34
CA ILE A 59 -1.36 18.04 20.95
C ILE A 59 -0.32 18.00 19.84
N THR A 60 0.01 19.19 19.35
CA THR A 60 0.94 19.32 18.25
C THR A 60 2.31 18.88 18.74
N ASP A 61 3.15 18.39 17.83
CA ASP A 61 4.55 18.09 18.19
C ASP A 61 5.21 19.33 18.86
N GLU A 62 4.80 20.54 18.46
CA GLU A 62 5.19 21.82 19.08
C GLU A 62 4.73 21.98 20.53
N GLU A 63 3.47 21.65 20.85
CA GLU A 63 2.94 21.68 22.22
C GLU A 63 3.57 20.60 23.12
N LEU A 64 4.10 19.52 22.54
CA LEU A 64 4.89 18.51 23.24
C LEU A 64 6.38 18.89 23.38
N GLY A 65 6.80 20.05 22.88
CA GLY A 65 8.22 20.45 22.85
C GLY A 65 9.09 19.56 21.96
N ILE A 66 8.48 18.79 21.05
CA ILE A 66 9.18 17.95 20.08
C ILE A 66 9.56 18.87 18.91
N PRO A 67 10.86 19.02 18.60
CA PRO A 67 11.27 19.79 17.43
C PRO A 67 10.54 19.26 16.19
N LYS A 68 9.98 20.15 15.35
CA LYS A 68 9.47 19.82 14.01
C LYS A 68 10.63 19.32 13.14
N LYS A 69 11.10 18.11 13.41
CA LYS A 69 12.07 17.44 12.57
C LYS A 69 11.28 16.91 11.38
N ARG A 70 11.63 17.40 10.18
CA ARG A 70 11.17 16.79 8.93
C ARG A 70 11.35 15.28 9.04
N SER A 71 10.27 14.55 8.80
CA SER A 71 10.25 13.09 8.87
C SER A 71 10.19 12.51 7.47
N GLY A 72 10.70 11.30 7.32
CA GLY A 72 10.43 10.51 6.14
C GLY A 72 8.96 10.10 6.07
N HIS A 73 8.51 9.80 4.86
CA HIS A 73 7.19 9.24 4.60
C HIS A 73 7.28 7.99 3.73
N THR A 74 6.23 7.19 3.78
CA THR A 74 5.99 6.09 2.85
C THR A 74 4.73 6.40 2.05
N LEU A 75 4.80 6.25 0.74
CA LEU A 75 3.65 6.26 -0.15
C LEU A 75 3.22 4.82 -0.38
N SER A 76 2.14 4.40 0.27
CA SER A 76 1.54 3.08 0.06
C SER A 76 0.40 3.22 -0.92
N PHE A 77 0.27 2.33 -1.90
CA PHE A 77 -1.06 2.09 -2.49
C PHE A 77 -1.57 0.69 -2.16
N ASP A 78 -2.86 0.51 -2.31
CA ASP A 78 -3.57 -0.76 -2.26
C ASP A 78 -4.89 -0.64 -3.02
N GLU A 79 -5.53 -1.76 -3.31
CA GLU A 79 -6.87 -1.79 -3.90
C GLU A 79 -7.91 -2.18 -2.84
N LEU A 80 -8.98 -1.39 -2.76
CA LEU A 80 -10.13 -1.69 -1.93
C LEU A 80 -11.28 -2.21 -2.79
N ALA A 81 -11.86 -3.35 -2.43
CA ALA A 81 -13.08 -3.84 -3.05
C ALA A 81 -14.23 -2.85 -2.86
N THR A 82 -14.93 -2.53 -3.94
CA THR A 82 -16.05 -1.59 -3.95
C THR A 82 -17.28 -2.20 -4.62
N GLU A 83 -18.44 -1.64 -4.30
CA GLU A 83 -19.69 -2.02 -4.96
C GLU A 83 -19.67 -1.60 -6.43
N ARG A 84 -20.09 -2.49 -7.33
CA ARG A 84 -20.15 -2.24 -8.77
C ARG A 84 -21.34 -1.34 -9.11
N ARG A 85 -21.19 -0.03 -8.92
CA ARG A 85 -22.21 0.96 -9.28
C ARG A 85 -21.60 2.26 -9.77
N ILE A 86 -22.41 3.02 -10.51
CA ILE A 86 -22.15 4.41 -10.85
C ILE A 86 -22.86 5.29 -9.83
N ASP A 87 -22.14 6.25 -9.27
CA ASP A 87 -22.66 7.19 -8.28
C ASP A 87 -22.59 8.62 -8.81
N TYR A 88 -23.49 9.49 -8.33
CA TYR A 88 -23.43 10.92 -8.58
C TYR A 88 -22.68 11.63 -7.45
N LEU A 89 -21.70 12.44 -7.81
CA LEU A 89 -20.89 13.24 -6.90
C LEU A 89 -21.38 14.70 -6.93
N PRO A 90 -22.24 15.11 -5.99
CA PRO A 90 -22.95 16.38 -6.06
C PRO A 90 -22.05 17.60 -5.91
N LEU A 91 -20.86 17.45 -5.32
CA LEU A 91 -19.93 18.56 -5.10
C LEU A 91 -19.24 19.02 -6.39
N SER A 92 -18.98 18.09 -7.31
CA SER A 92 -18.31 18.39 -8.57
C SER A 92 -19.22 18.30 -9.80
N ASP A 93 -20.47 17.86 -9.60
CA ASP A 93 -21.45 17.55 -10.64
C ASP A 93 -20.96 16.44 -11.58
N GLU A 94 -20.39 15.38 -11.02
CA GLU A 94 -19.71 14.32 -11.79
C GLU A 94 -20.27 12.92 -11.51
N MET A 95 -20.12 12.04 -12.48
CA MET A 95 -20.36 10.61 -12.37
C MET A 95 -19.09 9.90 -11.89
N GLY A 96 -19.20 9.16 -10.78
CA GLY A 96 -18.15 8.29 -10.25
C GLY A 96 -18.43 6.81 -10.50
N GLY A 97 -17.40 5.97 -10.36
CA GLY A 97 -17.53 4.51 -10.42
C GLY A 97 -17.16 3.86 -11.76
N PHE A 98 -16.76 4.64 -12.77
CA PHE A 98 -16.14 4.09 -13.98
C PHE A 98 -14.70 3.67 -13.70
N CYS A 99 -14.24 2.61 -14.38
CA CYS A 99 -12.83 2.23 -14.32
C CYS A 99 -11.96 3.27 -15.06
N LEU A 100 -10.94 3.77 -14.37
CA LEU A 100 -10.06 4.82 -14.87
C LEU A 100 -9.33 4.41 -16.15
N GLU A 101 -9.02 3.12 -16.31
CA GLU A 101 -8.23 2.59 -17.42
C GLU A 101 -8.95 2.65 -18.77
N HIS A 102 -10.28 2.84 -18.76
CA HIS A 102 -11.08 2.82 -19.99
C HIS A 102 -12.06 3.98 -20.12
N VAL A 103 -12.24 4.79 -19.08
CA VAL A 103 -13.20 5.90 -19.14
C VAL A 103 -12.67 7.03 -20.03
N ASP A 104 -11.36 7.29 -20.00
CA ASP A 104 -10.73 8.26 -20.90
C ASP A 104 -10.84 7.79 -22.35
N GLY A 105 -11.31 8.68 -23.22
CA GLY A 105 -11.58 8.40 -24.64
C GLY A 105 -12.85 7.58 -24.92
N ALA A 106 -13.40 6.82 -23.96
CA ALA A 106 -14.68 6.13 -24.15
C ALA A 106 -15.89 7.01 -23.77
N VAL A 107 -15.70 7.91 -22.81
CA VAL A 107 -16.71 8.87 -22.36
C VAL A 107 -16.15 10.27 -22.50
N GLU A 108 -16.84 11.13 -23.25
CA GLU A 108 -16.38 12.51 -23.53
C GLU A 108 -16.24 13.36 -22.26
N THR A 109 -17.14 13.15 -21.30
CA THR A 109 -17.13 13.86 -20.02
C THR A 109 -17.79 13.02 -18.93
N VAL A 110 -17.22 13.09 -17.73
CA VAL A 110 -17.84 12.54 -16.52
C VAL A 110 -18.74 13.55 -15.81
N ARG A 111 -18.71 14.83 -16.20
CA ARG A 111 -19.62 15.86 -15.69
C ARG A 111 -21.02 15.64 -16.24
N ILE A 112 -22.04 15.71 -15.38
CA ILE A 112 -23.45 15.56 -15.78
C ILE A 112 -23.90 16.80 -16.56
N GLY A 113 -23.70 18.00 -16.01
CA GLY A 113 -24.13 19.24 -16.64
C GLY A 113 -25.63 19.49 -16.51
N GLU A 114 -26.21 20.20 -17.48
CA GLU A 114 -27.60 20.68 -17.42
C GLU A 114 -28.63 19.65 -17.94
N ASP A 115 -28.18 18.62 -18.67
CA ASP A 115 -29.05 17.60 -19.26
C ASP A 115 -28.55 16.17 -19.02
N ILE A 116 -29.33 15.18 -19.47
CA ILE A 116 -29.03 13.76 -19.25
C ILE A 116 -28.15 13.15 -20.35
N LYS A 117 -27.71 13.92 -21.36
CA LYS A 117 -27.02 13.38 -22.53
C LYS A 117 -25.69 12.74 -22.18
N ALA A 118 -24.93 13.36 -21.27
CA ALA A 118 -23.67 12.80 -20.76
C ALA A 118 -23.90 11.43 -20.11
N VAL A 119 -24.99 11.30 -19.33
CA VAL A 119 -25.39 10.06 -18.67
C VAL A 119 -25.79 9.00 -19.69
N GLU A 120 -26.60 9.35 -20.69
CA GLU A 120 -27.02 8.42 -21.75
C GLU A 120 -25.83 7.88 -22.55
N LEU A 121 -24.88 8.75 -22.91
CA LEU A 121 -23.66 8.37 -23.60
C LEU A 121 -22.78 7.45 -22.74
N ALA A 122 -22.62 7.76 -21.46
CA ALA A 122 -21.85 6.91 -20.55
C ALA A 122 -22.51 5.53 -20.35
N VAL A 123 -23.84 5.49 -20.22
CA VAL A 123 -24.61 4.22 -20.15
C VAL A 123 -24.42 3.41 -21.43
N GLN A 124 -24.46 4.04 -22.60
CA GLN A 124 -24.22 3.35 -23.86
C GLN A 124 -22.79 2.83 -23.95
N ALA A 125 -21.79 3.60 -23.51
CA ALA A 125 -20.39 3.16 -23.47
C ALA A 125 -20.19 1.93 -22.56
N VAL A 126 -20.89 1.86 -21.43
CA VAL A 126 -20.89 0.67 -20.55
C VAL A 126 -21.55 -0.52 -21.25
N LYS A 127 -22.71 -0.34 -21.89
CA LYS A 127 -23.41 -1.41 -22.62
C LYS A 127 -22.61 -1.95 -23.79
N ASP A 128 -21.89 -1.08 -24.48
CA ASP A 128 -20.98 -1.42 -25.58
C ASP A 128 -19.69 -2.12 -25.09
N GLY A 129 -19.45 -2.17 -23.78
CA GLY A 129 -18.22 -2.73 -23.20
C GLY A 129 -16.97 -1.86 -23.42
N LYS A 130 -17.14 -0.58 -23.77
CA LYS A 130 -16.02 0.36 -23.99
C LYS A 130 -15.43 0.85 -22.67
N VAL A 131 -16.27 0.99 -21.65
CA VAL A 131 -15.88 1.33 -20.27
C VAL A 131 -16.52 0.32 -19.31
N HIS A 132 -15.83 -0.01 -18.23
CA HIS A 132 -16.34 -0.91 -17.22
C HIS A 132 -16.82 -0.13 -15.98
N ILE A 133 -17.84 -0.66 -15.32
CA ILE A 133 -18.14 -0.28 -13.93
C ILE A 133 -17.05 -0.90 -13.06
N ALA A 134 -16.34 -0.06 -12.32
CA ALA A 134 -15.26 -0.50 -11.44
C ALA A 134 -15.80 -1.42 -10.33
N HIS A 135 -14.93 -2.29 -9.84
CA HIS A 135 -15.23 -3.19 -8.72
C HIS A 135 -14.23 -3.07 -7.58
N GLU A 136 -13.23 -2.22 -7.78
CA GLU A 136 -12.25 -1.86 -6.79
C GLU A 136 -11.89 -0.39 -6.97
N THR A 137 -11.27 0.19 -5.95
CA THR A 137 -10.68 1.52 -5.98
C THR A 137 -9.23 1.40 -5.53
N SER A 138 -8.30 1.77 -6.41
CA SER A 138 -6.89 1.90 -6.06
C SER A 138 -6.72 3.19 -5.24
N VAL A 139 -6.07 3.08 -4.09
CA VAL A 139 -5.90 4.16 -3.12
C VAL A 139 -4.43 4.35 -2.82
N GLY A 140 -3.88 5.52 -3.11
CA GLY A 140 -2.54 5.93 -2.70
C GLY A 140 -2.62 6.78 -1.44
N ALA A 141 -1.92 6.36 -0.39
CA ALA A 141 -1.89 7.01 0.91
C ALA A 141 -0.46 7.30 1.36
N ILE A 142 -0.27 8.46 1.97
CA ILE A 142 1.01 8.89 2.52
C ILE A 142 0.97 8.71 4.04
N SER A 143 1.95 8.00 4.58
CA SER A 143 2.10 7.72 6.00
C SER A 143 3.42 8.27 6.51
N ARG A 144 3.39 8.92 7.68
CA ARG A 144 4.59 9.48 8.32
C ARG A 144 5.38 8.38 9.03
N LEU A 145 6.69 8.32 8.80
CA LEU A 145 7.62 7.46 9.54
C LEU A 145 8.01 8.12 10.86
N ALA A 146 7.06 8.15 11.79
CA ALA A 146 7.22 8.77 13.11
C ALA A 146 6.40 8.03 14.18
N ARG A 147 6.71 8.31 15.45
CA ARG A 147 5.98 7.74 16.60
C ARG A 147 4.53 8.23 16.67
N ASN A 148 4.27 9.45 16.21
CA ASN A 148 2.97 10.11 16.25
C ASN A 148 2.54 10.52 14.84
N ASN A 149 1.24 10.65 14.61
CA ASN A 149 0.67 11.07 13.33
C ASN A 149 1.10 10.19 12.15
N TYR A 150 1.30 8.89 12.38
CA TYR A 150 1.69 7.89 11.38
C TYR A 150 0.51 7.29 10.62
N SER A 151 -0.71 7.83 10.81
CA SER A 151 -1.90 7.35 10.12
C SER A 151 -1.77 7.51 8.61
N ALA A 152 -2.23 6.52 7.86
CA ALA A 152 -2.32 6.60 6.42
C ALA A 152 -3.30 7.70 5.99
N LYS A 153 -2.82 8.62 5.15
CA LYS A 153 -3.60 9.74 4.61
C LYS A 153 -3.82 9.54 3.12
N PRO A 154 -5.02 9.12 2.66
CA PRO A 154 -5.29 8.83 1.26
C PRO A 154 -5.28 10.12 0.43
N VAL A 155 -4.31 10.24 -0.47
CA VAL A 155 -4.14 11.40 -1.36
C VAL A 155 -4.51 11.11 -2.81
N PHE A 156 -4.66 9.83 -3.15
CA PHE A 156 -5.06 9.36 -4.47
C PHE A 156 -6.14 8.30 -4.31
N MET A 157 -7.21 8.40 -5.10
CA MET A 157 -8.25 7.38 -5.20
C MET A 157 -8.71 7.31 -6.64
N ALA A 158 -8.63 6.15 -7.26
CA ALA A 158 -9.11 5.94 -8.61
C ALA A 158 -9.81 4.58 -8.71
N SER A 159 -11.02 4.60 -9.24
CA SER A 159 -11.78 3.37 -9.51
C SER A 159 -11.10 2.55 -10.61
N THR A 160 -10.96 1.25 -10.42
CA THR A 160 -10.19 0.36 -11.30
C THR A 160 -10.98 -0.91 -11.65
N CYS A 161 -10.67 -1.47 -12.82
CA CYS A 161 -11.12 -2.80 -13.24
C CYS A 161 -10.00 -3.85 -13.25
N LYS A 162 -8.82 -3.53 -12.70
CA LYS A 162 -7.61 -4.38 -12.67
C LYS A 162 -7.07 -4.81 -14.04
N LYS A 163 -7.45 -4.10 -15.10
CA LYS A 163 -6.94 -4.35 -16.46
C LYS A 163 -5.86 -3.35 -16.88
N GLY A 164 -5.49 -2.44 -15.98
CA GLY A 164 -4.40 -1.51 -16.21
C GLY A 164 -3.05 -2.21 -16.40
N THR A 165 -2.15 -1.52 -17.06
CA THR A 165 -0.78 -1.91 -17.30
C THR A 165 0.14 -1.39 -16.20
N TRP A 166 1.34 -1.95 -16.09
CA TRP A 166 2.34 -1.46 -15.14
C TRP A 166 2.78 -0.03 -15.45
N ARG A 167 2.67 0.41 -16.71
CA ARG A 167 3.00 1.78 -17.12
C ARG A 167 2.00 2.80 -16.59
N GLU A 168 0.72 2.46 -16.66
CA GLU A 168 -0.34 3.26 -16.05
C GLU A 168 -0.15 3.29 -14.53
N SER A 169 0.06 2.14 -13.88
CA SER A 169 0.36 2.09 -12.44
C SER A 169 1.57 2.97 -12.06
N LEU A 170 2.66 2.93 -12.84
CA LEU A 170 3.83 3.79 -12.66
C LEU A 170 3.46 5.28 -12.79
N GLN A 171 2.67 5.64 -13.81
CA GLN A 171 2.21 7.02 -14.01
C GLN A 171 1.35 7.50 -12.84
N ASN A 172 0.49 6.65 -12.27
CA ASN A 172 -0.32 6.97 -11.10
C ASN A 172 0.57 7.31 -9.90
N ILE A 173 1.56 6.45 -9.63
CA ILE A 173 2.52 6.63 -8.54
C ILE A 173 3.33 7.91 -8.74
N GLN A 174 3.85 8.13 -9.94
CA GLN A 174 4.61 9.33 -10.29
C GLN A 174 3.79 10.60 -10.13
N THR A 175 2.51 10.58 -10.52
CA THR A 175 1.61 11.74 -10.34
C THR A 175 1.45 12.09 -8.86
N VAL A 176 1.37 11.08 -7.98
CA VAL A 176 1.29 11.32 -6.53
C VAL A 176 2.60 11.85 -5.97
N MET A 177 3.73 11.29 -6.39
CA MET A 177 5.07 11.77 -6.02
C MET A 177 5.30 13.21 -6.46
N GLU A 178 4.87 13.58 -7.67
CA GLU A 178 4.95 14.94 -8.19
C GLU A 178 4.03 15.88 -7.41
N GLY A 179 2.78 15.48 -7.15
CA GLY A 179 1.86 16.23 -6.30
C GLY A 179 2.45 16.51 -4.91
N TRP A 180 3.10 15.53 -4.29
CA TRP A 180 3.79 15.71 -3.01
C TRP A 180 4.97 16.69 -3.09
N LYS A 181 5.73 16.68 -4.18
CA LYS A 181 6.85 17.62 -4.39
C LYS A 181 6.36 19.04 -4.67
N CYS A 182 5.22 19.18 -5.35
CA CYS A 182 4.65 20.48 -5.76
C CYS A 182 3.78 21.17 -4.69
N SER A 183 3.12 20.41 -3.80
CA SER A 183 2.27 21.01 -2.76
C SER A 183 3.11 21.76 -1.71
N GLU A 184 2.64 22.94 -1.30
CA GLU A 184 3.18 23.70 -0.15
C GLU A 184 3.16 22.85 1.13
N TYR A 185 2.15 21.99 1.26
CA TYR A 185 1.95 21.10 2.41
C TYR A 185 2.54 19.70 2.18
N GLY A 186 3.23 19.48 1.07
CA GLY A 186 3.93 18.24 0.79
C GLY A 186 5.35 18.21 1.34
N GLU A 187 6.32 17.92 0.47
CA GLU A 187 7.70 17.66 0.83
C GLU A 187 8.37 18.83 1.57
N GLN A 188 8.12 20.07 1.13
CA GLN A 188 8.75 21.26 1.71
C GLN A 188 8.41 21.41 3.21
N LYS A 189 7.17 21.10 3.59
CA LYS A 189 6.69 21.30 4.97
C LYS A 189 6.80 20.06 5.82
N ASN A 190 6.46 18.89 5.27
CA ASN A 190 6.38 17.65 6.03
C ASN A 190 7.64 16.78 5.91
N GLY A 191 8.38 16.90 4.81
CA GLY A 191 9.57 16.11 4.50
C GLY A 191 9.37 15.14 3.35
N PRO A 192 10.45 14.50 2.86
CA PRO A 192 10.42 13.66 1.67
C PRO A 192 9.71 12.33 1.89
N ILE A 193 9.33 11.69 0.79
CA ILE A 193 8.95 10.28 0.73
C ILE A 193 10.23 9.47 0.52
N PHE A 194 10.47 8.48 1.38
CA PHE A 194 11.66 7.60 1.32
C PHE A 194 11.37 6.24 0.72
N SER A 195 10.12 5.78 0.79
CA SER A 195 9.73 4.50 0.22
C SER A 195 8.36 4.55 -0.43
N VAL A 196 8.16 3.69 -1.43
CA VAL A 196 6.85 3.42 -2.02
C VAL A 196 6.52 1.95 -1.81
N ALA A 197 5.36 1.68 -1.19
CA ALA A 197 4.97 0.35 -0.75
C ALA A 197 3.75 -0.19 -1.51
N SER A 198 3.68 -1.50 -1.75
CA SER A 198 2.51 -2.22 -2.33
C SER A 198 2.23 -3.55 -1.64
N ASP A 199 1.01 -4.06 -1.82
CA ASP A 199 0.56 -5.42 -1.46
C ASP A 199 1.16 -6.54 -2.36
N GLY A 200 1.89 -6.19 -3.42
CA GLY A 200 2.57 -7.15 -4.28
C GLY A 200 1.77 -7.64 -5.49
N ASP A 201 0.71 -6.94 -5.93
CA ASP A 201 0.14 -7.20 -7.26
C ASP A 201 1.24 -7.14 -8.34
N SER A 202 1.20 -8.08 -9.30
CA SER A 202 2.25 -8.24 -10.32
C SER A 202 2.45 -6.99 -11.19
N THR A 203 1.37 -6.29 -11.53
CA THR A 203 1.39 -5.06 -12.33
C THR A 203 2.13 -3.97 -11.58
N ARG A 204 1.86 -3.88 -10.29
CA ARG A 204 2.44 -2.86 -9.42
C ARG A 204 3.85 -3.18 -8.98
N HIS A 205 4.18 -4.46 -8.80
CA HIS A 205 5.54 -4.92 -8.60
C HIS A 205 6.42 -4.50 -9.79
N ALA A 206 5.96 -4.70 -11.02
CA ALA A 206 6.67 -4.23 -12.20
C ALA A 206 6.82 -2.70 -12.22
N ALA A 207 5.76 -1.94 -11.86
CA ALA A 207 5.83 -0.48 -11.77
C ALA A 207 6.87 0.01 -10.75
N LEU A 208 6.86 -0.56 -9.53
CA LEU A 208 7.81 -0.19 -8.47
C LEU A 208 9.24 -0.61 -8.81
N PHE A 209 9.42 -1.78 -9.44
CA PHE A 209 10.74 -2.19 -9.92
C PHE A 209 11.29 -1.17 -10.92
N MET A 210 10.47 -0.79 -11.92
CA MET A 210 10.88 0.20 -12.92
C MET A 210 11.15 1.59 -12.33
N MET A 211 10.52 1.94 -11.19
CA MET A 211 10.69 3.24 -10.52
C MET A 211 11.87 3.28 -9.55
N CYS A 212 12.13 2.19 -8.83
CA CYS A 212 13.03 2.15 -7.69
C CYS A 212 14.29 1.32 -7.94
N MET A 213 14.48 0.72 -9.11
CA MET A 213 15.66 -0.12 -9.40
C MET A 213 16.52 0.48 -10.52
N HIS A 214 16.95 1.73 -10.34
CA HIS A 214 17.77 2.44 -11.33
C HIS A 214 19.27 2.28 -11.10
N THR A 215 19.71 2.33 -9.84
CA THR A 215 21.12 2.30 -9.47
C THR A 215 21.36 1.39 -8.28
N GLU A 216 22.43 0.61 -8.30
CA GLU A 216 22.89 -0.12 -7.13
C GLU A 216 23.60 0.85 -6.17
N ILE A 217 23.31 0.74 -4.87
CA ILE A 217 23.96 1.53 -3.83
C ILE A 217 25.45 1.17 -3.76
N THR A 218 26.34 2.13 -4.02
CA THR A 218 27.80 1.98 -3.91
C THR A 218 28.34 2.55 -2.60
N SER A 219 29.65 2.39 -2.33
CA SER A 219 30.31 2.90 -1.11
C SER A 219 30.17 4.42 -0.90
N GLU A 220 29.91 5.16 -1.96
CA GLU A 220 29.74 6.62 -1.96
C GLU A 220 28.32 7.05 -1.56
N ASN A 221 27.35 6.13 -1.63
CA ASN A 221 25.96 6.41 -1.32
C ASN A 221 25.73 6.47 0.21
N PRO A 222 25.00 7.47 0.74
CA PRO A 222 24.73 7.59 2.17
C PRO A 222 24.05 6.39 2.83
N LEU A 223 23.34 5.56 2.06
CA LEU A 223 22.67 4.35 2.55
C LEU A 223 23.62 3.16 2.73
N PHE A 224 24.78 3.16 2.06
CA PHE A 224 25.71 2.03 2.03
C PHE A 224 26.16 1.55 3.41
N PRO A 225 26.52 2.41 4.38
CA PRO A 225 26.95 1.95 5.71
C PRO A 225 25.87 1.15 6.45
N PHE A 226 24.59 1.35 6.11
CA PHE A 226 23.46 0.69 6.77
C PHE A 226 23.11 -0.65 6.11
N ILE A 227 23.31 -0.77 4.80
CA ILE A 227 22.84 -1.95 4.04
C ILE A 227 23.97 -2.86 3.54
N SER A 228 25.21 -2.39 3.50
CA SER A 228 26.35 -3.15 2.93
C SER A 228 26.63 -4.47 3.66
N GLY A 229 26.30 -4.56 4.95
CA GLY A 229 26.40 -5.80 5.73
C GLY A 229 25.24 -6.77 5.56
N LEU A 230 24.16 -6.38 4.88
CA LEU A 230 22.94 -7.18 4.72
C LEU A 230 23.02 -7.98 3.41
N LEU A 231 23.79 -9.07 3.45
CA LEU A 231 23.95 -9.97 2.32
C LEU A 231 22.60 -10.52 1.84
N GLY A 232 22.41 -10.59 0.52
CA GLY A 232 21.19 -11.10 -0.10
C GLY A 232 20.03 -10.10 -0.20
N LEU A 233 20.11 -8.94 0.46
CA LEU A 233 19.12 -7.87 0.25
C LEU A 233 19.36 -7.14 -1.06
N ASN A 234 18.26 -6.72 -1.68
CA ASN A 234 18.29 -5.86 -2.86
C ASN A 234 18.92 -4.50 -2.49
N ARG A 235 19.94 -4.09 -3.24
CA ARG A 235 20.67 -2.82 -3.08
C ARG A 235 20.30 -1.79 -4.13
N GLY A 236 19.32 -2.07 -4.98
CA GLY A 236 18.82 -1.13 -5.98
C GLY A 236 17.95 -0.05 -5.35
N VAL A 237 18.15 1.20 -5.79
CA VAL A 237 17.35 2.38 -5.46
C VAL A 237 17.10 3.25 -6.69
N SER A 238 16.17 4.19 -6.58
CA SER A 238 16.05 5.28 -7.56
C SER A 238 17.25 6.23 -7.49
N TYR A 239 17.33 7.17 -8.44
CA TYR A 239 18.32 8.24 -8.43
C TYR A 239 18.24 9.16 -7.21
N ASP A 240 17.08 9.25 -6.54
CA ASP A 240 16.86 10.03 -5.32
C ASP A 240 16.86 9.18 -4.04
N ASN A 241 17.44 7.97 -4.09
CA ASN A 241 17.47 6.99 -3.00
C ASN A 241 16.08 6.52 -2.54
N LEU A 242 15.06 6.65 -3.40
CA LEU A 242 13.75 6.09 -3.16
C LEU A 242 13.84 4.56 -3.20
N THR A 243 13.25 3.95 -2.17
CA THR A 243 13.19 2.49 -2.05
C THR A 243 11.79 2.00 -2.39
N MET A 244 11.68 0.75 -2.84
CA MET A 244 10.39 0.06 -2.90
C MET A 244 10.24 -0.87 -1.70
N ASP A 245 9.01 -0.99 -1.21
CA ASP A 245 8.65 -1.91 -0.15
C ASP A 245 7.47 -2.78 -0.60
N PHE A 246 7.43 -3.99 -0.10
CA PHE A 246 6.30 -4.88 -0.30
C PHE A 246 5.84 -5.34 1.06
N ASP A 247 4.52 -5.42 1.23
CA ASP A 247 3.98 -5.97 2.46
C ASP A 247 4.47 -7.42 2.60
N TYR A 248 5.38 -7.61 3.56
CA TYR A 248 6.07 -8.87 3.79
C TYR A 248 5.08 -10.03 4.00
N LYS A 249 3.86 -9.75 4.47
CA LYS A 249 2.81 -10.76 4.64
C LYS A 249 2.40 -11.41 3.31
N HIS A 250 2.58 -10.72 2.18
CA HIS A 250 2.33 -11.26 0.84
C HIS A 250 3.53 -12.06 0.32
N LEU A 251 4.76 -11.65 0.67
CA LEU A 251 5.98 -12.39 0.29
C LEU A 251 6.01 -13.79 0.91
N PHE A 252 5.57 -13.93 2.17
CA PHE A 252 5.55 -15.23 2.85
C PHE A 252 4.53 -16.24 2.29
N LYS A 253 3.60 -15.83 1.43
CA LYS A 253 2.56 -16.72 0.88
C LYS A 253 3.02 -17.53 -0.33
N HIS A 254 4.20 -17.23 -0.89
CA HIS A 254 4.67 -17.84 -2.12
C HIS A 254 5.92 -18.69 -1.87
N GLY A 255 6.04 -19.81 -2.60
CA GLY A 255 7.31 -20.54 -2.69
C GLY A 255 8.39 -19.66 -3.33
N MET A 256 9.65 -19.95 -3.06
CA MET A 256 10.76 -19.11 -3.50
C MET A 256 11.89 -19.92 -4.11
N VAL A 257 12.69 -19.29 -4.97
CA VAL A 257 13.90 -19.89 -5.51
C VAL A 257 15.11 -19.22 -4.87
N VAL A 258 15.95 -20.00 -4.20
CA VAL A 258 17.19 -19.54 -3.56
C VAL A 258 18.33 -20.42 -4.06
N LYS A 259 19.37 -19.82 -4.67
CA LYS A 259 20.48 -20.57 -5.30
C LYS A 259 20.02 -21.70 -6.21
N ASP A 260 19.09 -21.39 -7.12
CA ASP A 260 18.48 -22.36 -8.06
C ASP A 260 17.67 -23.50 -7.40
N VAL A 261 17.50 -23.49 -6.07
CA VAL A 261 16.65 -24.44 -5.34
C VAL A 261 15.26 -23.83 -5.18
N CYS A 262 14.25 -24.52 -5.68
CA CYS A 262 12.84 -24.15 -5.44
C CYS A 262 12.41 -24.61 -4.04
N ILE A 263 12.44 -23.69 -3.09
CA ILE A 263 11.92 -23.88 -1.74
C ILE A 263 10.39 -23.84 -1.81
N ASN A 264 9.81 -25.02 -1.63
CA ASN A 264 8.37 -25.25 -1.61
C ASN A 264 7.99 -26.03 -0.35
N ARG A 265 6.69 -26.30 -0.20
CA ARG A 265 6.13 -26.98 0.97
C ARG A 265 6.73 -28.38 1.18
N ASP A 266 6.94 -29.13 0.12
CA ASP A 266 7.37 -30.52 0.22
C ASP A 266 8.85 -30.59 0.63
N LEU A 267 9.69 -29.71 0.07
CA LEU A 267 11.07 -29.55 0.50
C LEU A 267 11.16 -29.13 1.98
N LEU A 268 10.39 -28.11 2.38
CA LEU A 268 10.34 -27.67 3.78
C LEU A 268 9.89 -28.80 4.71
N THR A 269 8.93 -29.62 4.28
CA THR A 269 8.46 -30.77 5.08
C THR A 269 9.60 -31.75 5.34
N LEU A 270 10.31 -32.14 4.27
CA LEU A 270 11.44 -33.08 4.35
C LEU A 270 12.53 -32.60 5.32
N TRP A 271 12.87 -31.31 5.27
CA TRP A 271 13.93 -30.75 6.09
C TRP A 271 13.49 -30.50 7.54
N LEU A 272 12.26 -30.03 7.77
CA LEU A 272 11.73 -29.81 9.12
C LEU A 272 11.58 -31.13 9.91
N GLU A 273 11.30 -32.25 9.24
CA GLU A 273 11.29 -33.58 9.87
C GLU A 273 12.64 -33.98 10.47
N ARG A 274 13.76 -33.39 10.02
CA ARG A 274 15.12 -33.67 10.52
C ARG A 274 15.47 -32.92 11.80
N LEU A 275 14.68 -31.93 12.22
CA LEU A 275 14.95 -31.15 13.42
C LEU A 275 14.85 -32.02 14.70
N PRO A 276 15.93 -32.15 15.49
CA PRO A 276 15.89 -32.95 16.71
C PRO A 276 15.04 -32.26 17.79
N GLY A 277 14.33 -33.06 18.59
CA GLY A 277 13.59 -32.55 19.75
C GLY A 277 12.23 -31.92 19.45
N TYR A 278 11.81 -31.87 18.18
CA TYR A 278 10.46 -31.46 17.80
C TYR A 278 9.50 -32.66 17.82
N ASN A 279 8.45 -32.56 18.63
CA ASN A 279 7.33 -33.48 18.53
C ASN A 279 6.25 -32.87 17.62
N TRP A 280 6.26 -33.28 16.35
CA TRP A 280 5.28 -32.83 15.36
C TRP A 280 3.85 -33.37 15.57
N SER A 281 3.56 -34.09 16.68
CA SER A 281 2.23 -34.65 16.96
C SER A 281 1.17 -33.60 17.34
N GLU A 282 1.55 -32.50 18.01
CA GLU A 282 0.60 -31.47 18.48
C GLU A 282 0.54 -30.23 17.58
N THR A 283 1.63 -29.92 16.87
CA THR A 283 1.68 -28.91 15.79
C THR A 283 2.29 -29.58 14.59
N SER A 284 1.48 -30.22 13.76
CA SER A 284 2.00 -30.90 12.57
C SER A 284 2.72 -29.90 11.67
N ILE A 285 3.80 -30.35 11.02
CA ILE A 285 4.45 -29.60 9.93
C ILE A 285 3.39 -29.15 8.92
N HIS A 286 2.38 -29.98 8.69
CA HIS A 286 1.22 -29.62 7.88
C HIS A 286 0.47 -28.38 8.40
N ALA A 287 0.21 -28.25 9.71
CA ALA A 287 -0.42 -27.05 10.26
C ALA A 287 0.49 -25.82 10.13
N LEU A 288 1.81 -25.99 10.25
CA LEU A 288 2.79 -24.90 10.11
C LEU A 288 2.84 -24.38 8.66
N LEU A 289 2.83 -25.29 7.68
CA LEU A 289 2.96 -24.97 6.26
C LEU A 289 1.62 -24.74 5.54
N ASN A 290 0.49 -25.15 6.13
CA ASN A 290 -0.85 -24.94 5.58
C ASN A 290 -1.72 -24.20 6.62
N PRO A 291 -1.47 -22.91 6.85
CA PRO A 291 -2.31 -22.13 7.72
C PRO A 291 -3.74 -22.03 7.17
N THR A 292 -4.73 -22.24 8.05
CA THR A 292 -6.14 -21.98 7.71
C THR A 292 -6.37 -20.49 7.42
N ASP A 293 -5.58 -19.64 8.09
CA ASP A 293 -5.56 -18.20 7.87
C ASP A 293 -4.21 -17.78 7.29
N ALA A 294 -4.20 -17.39 6.02
CA ALA A 294 -2.99 -16.90 5.34
C ALA A 294 -2.42 -15.61 5.98
N GLN A 295 -3.09 -15.02 6.97
CA GLN A 295 -2.65 -13.86 7.75
C GLN A 295 -2.13 -14.22 9.16
N ASP A 296 -1.90 -15.50 9.47
CA ASP A 296 -1.33 -15.95 10.75
C ASP A 296 0.18 -15.62 10.86
N VAL A 297 0.50 -14.35 11.14
CA VAL A 297 1.87 -13.84 11.28
C VAL A 297 2.69 -14.60 12.33
N PRO A 298 2.17 -14.89 13.55
CA PRO A 298 2.91 -15.69 14.54
C PRO A 298 3.36 -17.05 14.00
N ARG A 299 2.53 -17.70 13.19
CA ARG A 299 2.89 -18.99 12.57
C ARG A 299 3.98 -18.85 11.51
N ALA A 300 3.93 -17.81 10.68
CA ALA A 300 4.99 -17.53 9.72
C ALA A 300 6.34 -17.28 10.41
N VAL A 301 6.35 -16.51 11.51
CA VAL A 301 7.54 -16.30 12.33
C VAL A 301 8.06 -17.62 12.93
N LYS A 302 7.16 -18.47 13.44
CA LYS A 302 7.54 -19.80 13.94
C LYS A 302 8.18 -20.66 12.85
N LEU A 303 7.66 -20.64 11.63
CA LEU A 303 8.25 -21.34 10.49
C LEU A 303 9.67 -20.86 10.20
N LEU A 304 9.90 -19.55 10.15
CA LEU A 304 11.24 -18.98 9.95
C LEU A 304 12.21 -19.40 11.04
N LEU A 305 11.79 -19.37 12.31
CA LEU A 305 12.63 -19.84 13.42
C LEU A 305 13.00 -21.32 13.27
N CYS A 306 12.07 -22.18 12.84
CA CYS A 306 12.40 -23.58 12.56
C CYS A 306 13.38 -23.71 11.37
N ILE A 307 13.26 -22.87 10.34
CA ILE A 307 14.22 -22.86 9.21
C ILE A 307 15.61 -22.43 9.69
N VAL A 308 15.72 -21.40 10.53
CA VAL A 308 16.99 -20.97 11.16
C VAL A 308 17.63 -22.13 11.93
N GLU A 309 16.83 -22.89 12.68
CA GLU A 309 17.32 -24.04 13.44
C GLU A 309 17.85 -25.18 12.55
N LEU A 310 17.43 -25.28 11.28
CA LEU A 310 18.03 -26.23 10.34
C LEU A 310 19.53 -25.98 10.17
N GLY A 311 19.99 -24.73 10.31
CA GLY A 311 21.41 -24.38 10.27
C GLY A 311 22.28 -25.09 11.32
N SER A 312 21.66 -25.68 12.35
CA SER A 312 22.34 -26.45 13.39
C SER A 312 22.52 -27.94 13.09
N LEU A 313 21.93 -28.45 12.00
CA LEU A 313 22.03 -29.86 11.62
C LEU A 313 23.47 -30.24 11.21
N ASP A 314 23.83 -31.49 11.45
CA ASP A 314 25.12 -32.02 11.00
C ASP A 314 25.13 -32.14 9.46
N LYS A 315 26.20 -31.63 8.84
CA LYS A 315 26.38 -31.57 7.39
C LYS A 315 27.17 -32.75 6.85
N ASN A 316 27.76 -33.57 7.72
CA ASN A 316 28.71 -34.62 7.34
C ASN A 316 28.07 -35.74 6.49
N GLU A 317 26.74 -35.91 6.58
CA GLU A 317 26.00 -36.97 5.89
C GLU A 317 25.21 -36.50 4.66
N LEU A 318 25.29 -35.21 4.31
CA LEU A 318 24.52 -34.65 3.19
C LEU A 318 25.15 -35.02 1.85
N ASP A 319 24.32 -35.50 0.91
CA ASP A 319 24.75 -35.63 -0.48
C ASP A 319 24.86 -34.26 -1.19
N PRO A 320 25.46 -34.16 -2.39
CA PRO A 320 25.63 -32.88 -3.07
C PRO A 320 24.34 -32.12 -3.36
N SER A 321 23.21 -32.81 -3.60
CA SER A 321 21.91 -32.20 -3.84
C SER A 321 21.34 -31.65 -2.53
N GLU A 322 21.39 -32.46 -1.47
CA GLU A 322 20.94 -32.05 -0.14
C GLU A 322 21.79 -30.90 0.42
N ALA A 323 23.09 -30.88 0.14
CA ALA A 323 23.97 -29.79 0.54
C ALA A 323 23.56 -28.46 -0.12
N ALA A 324 23.16 -28.48 -1.40
CA ALA A 324 22.67 -27.29 -2.10
C ALA A 324 21.32 -26.82 -1.54
N GLU A 325 20.39 -27.75 -1.29
CA GLU A 325 19.11 -27.44 -0.63
C GLU A 325 19.30 -26.86 0.78
N PHE A 326 20.18 -27.47 1.56
CA PHE A 326 20.54 -27.01 2.89
C PHE A 326 21.13 -25.60 2.88
N GLU A 327 22.07 -25.33 1.97
CA GLU A 327 22.66 -24.01 1.82
C GLU A 327 21.63 -22.96 1.41
N ALA A 328 20.68 -23.32 0.55
CA ALA A 328 19.55 -22.46 0.18
C ALA A 328 18.63 -22.17 1.39
N LEU A 329 18.32 -23.18 2.21
CA LEU A 329 17.51 -23.03 3.42
C LEU A 329 18.21 -22.20 4.51
N CYS A 330 19.52 -22.36 4.70
CA CYS A 330 20.30 -21.53 5.63
C CYS A 330 20.45 -20.06 5.18
N LEU A 331 20.23 -19.77 3.89
CA LEU A 331 20.16 -18.39 3.42
C LEU A 331 18.79 -17.76 3.65
N LEU A 332 17.75 -18.60 3.77
CA LEU A 332 16.39 -18.16 4.03
C LEU A 332 16.15 -17.83 5.52
N GLY A 333 16.78 -18.58 6.42
CA GLY A 333 16.66 -18.41 7.87
C GLY A 333 18.03 -18.40 8.55
#